data_AF-A0A369A9Y8-F1
#
_entry.id   AF-A0A369A9Y8-F1
#
_cell.length_a   1.000
_cell.length_b   1.000
_cell.length_c   1.000
_cell.angle_alpha   90.00
_cell.angle_beta   90.00
_cell.angle_gamma   90.00
#
_symmetry.space_group_name_H-M   'P 1'
#
loop_
_entity.id
_entity.type
_entity.pdbx_description
1 polymer ?
#
loop_
_entity_poly.entity_id
_entity_poly.type
_entity_poly.pdbx_seq_one_letter_code
_entity_poly.pdbx_strand_id
1 'polypeptide(L)'
;MHTLRQIIRLIAVDLRIEWREKHQLFSLILYITSSVFVAYMLLRNSQSPRVIISVFWIILCFGAITTTSRSLIREASQRFIFYYQTLDSRTLIISKIVVNTLMLSIISIFTAALFSLLFPIDYPIGYLISTSLLGSMAFASTLTLIAGISATVQGNTAIMAILSFPLLLPQLLVLIRISEALALSLSPSRYIISTLLLDVVTVALSLILFHFLWKE
;
A
#
# COMPACT_ATOMS: atom_id res chain seq x y z
N MET A 1 0.75 -5.89 -27.65
CA MET A 1 2.20 -5.86 -27.30
C MET A 1 2.73 -4.45 -26.99
N HIS A 2 2.19 -3.39 -27.62
CA HIS A 2 2.63 -2.00 -27.35
C HIS A 2 2.35 -1.53 -25.90
N THR A 3 1.16 -1.87 -25.37
CA THR A 3 0.72 -1.52 -24.01
C THR A 3 1.61 -2.11 -22.91
N LEU A 4 1.93 -3.41 -22.98
CA LEU A 4 2.79 -4.07 -21.97
C LEU A 4 4.18 -3.43 -21.90
N ARG A 5 4.76 -3.10 -23.06
CA ARG A 5 6.07 -2.45 -23.16
C ARG A 5 6.02 -1.03 -22.61
N GLN A 6 4.90 -0.33 -22.76
CA GLN A 6 4.67 0.98 -22.13
C GLN A 6 4.56 0.87 -20.61
N ILE A 7 3.80 -0.10 -20.08
CA ILE A 7 3.69 -0.35 -18.63
C ILE A 7 5.07 -0.57 -18.02
N ILE A 8 5.88 -1.46 -18.61
CA ILE A 8 7.22 -1.76 -18.10
C ILE A 8 8.13 -0.52 -18.12
N ARG A 9 8.06 0.30 -19.18
CA ARG A 9 8.82 1.55 -19.24
C ARG A 9 8.41 2.54 -18.17
N LEU A 10 7.11 2.72 -17.95
CA LEU A 10 6.59 3.61 -16.90
C LEU A 10 7.04 3.14 -15.52
N ILE A 11 6.92 1.83 -15.23
CA ILE A 11 7.40 1.24 -13.98
C ILE A 11 8.90 1.53 -13.79
N ALA A 12 9.73 1.32 -14.81
CA ALA A 12 11.17 1.53 -14.70
C ALA A 12 11.53 3.01 -14.47
N VAL A 13 10.80 3.94 -15.11
CA VAL A 13 10.99 5.38 -14.93
C VAL A 13 10.60 5.79 -13.51
N ASP A 14 9.43 5.36 -13.02
CA ASP A 14 8.94 5.69 -11.68
C ASP A 14 9.87 5.14 -10.60
N LEU A 15 10.30 3.88 -10.71
CA LEU A 15 11.27 3.29 -9.79
C LEU A 15 12.59 4.06 -9.76
N ARG A 16 13.05 4.56 -10.92
CA ARG A 16 14.27 5.38 -11.00
C ARG A 16 14.09 6.74 -10.35
N ILE A 17 12.91 7.36 -10.46
CA ILE A 17 12.61 8.62 -9.80
C ILE A 17 12.60 8.42 -8.28
N GLU A 18 11.91 7.38 -7.80
CA GLU A 18 11.82 7.06 -6.38
C GLU A 18 13.21 6.79 -5.77
N TRP A 19 14.06 6.06 -6.49
CA TRP A 19 15.43 5.79 -6.07
C TRP A 19 16.33 7.04 -6.02
N ARG A 20 16.05 8.04 -6.85
CA ARG A 20 16.76 9.33 -6.81
C ARG A 20 16.34 10.17 -5.61
N GLU A 21 15.09 10.06 -5.20
CA GLU A 21 14.51 10.75 -4.04
C GLU A 21 14.82 10.03 -2.71
N LYS A 22 16.09 9.66 -2.50
CA LYS A 22 16.55 8.86 -1.35
C LYS A 22 16.11 9.42 0.00
N HIS A 23 16.05 10.74 0.14
CA HIS A 23 15.66 11.39 1.38
C HIS A 23 14.28 10.92 1.86
N GLN A 24 13.34 10.73 0.94
CA GLN A 24 11.97 10.32 1.27
C GLN A 24 11.92 8.86 1.73
N LEU A 25 12.64 7.98 1.04
CA LEU A 25 12.80 6.58 1.46
C LEU A 25 13.44 6.49 2.85
N PHE A 26 14.47 7.30 3.12
CA PHE A 26 15.11 7.34 4.44
C PHE A 26 14.16 7.86 5.52
N SER A 27 13.36 8.91 5.26
CA SER A 27 12.34 9.38 6.20
C SER A 27 11.32 8.29 6.53
N LEU A 28 10.93 7.49 5.54
CA LEU A 28 9.98 6.39 5.73
C LEU A 28 10.59 5.24 6.55
N ILE A 29 11.81 4.83 6.23
CA ILE A 29 12.54 3.81 7.00
C ILE A 29 12.70 4.27 8.46
N LEU A 30 13.04 5.53 8.67
CA LEU A 30 13.19 6.11 10.00
C LEU A 30 11.85 6.14 10.75
N TYR A 31 10.75 6.52 10.08
CA TYR A 31 9.40 6.48 10.63
C TYR A 31 9.02 5.06 11.08
N ILE A 32 9.22 4.06 10.23
CA ILE A 32 8.90 2.66 10.53
C ILE A 32 9.75 2.17 11.69
N THR A 33 11.07 2.33 11.60
CA THR A 33 12.00 1.86 12.65
C THR A 33 11.67 2.48 14.00
N SER A 34 11.39 3.79 14.03
CA SER A 34 11.00 4.49 15.26
C SER A 34 9.65 3.99 15.79
N SER A 35 8.66 3.82 14.92
CA SER A 35 7.32 3.37 15.31
C SER A 35 7.34 1.94 15.84
N VAL A 36 8.10 1.04 15.20
CA VAL A 36 8.28 -0.34 15.65
C VAL A 36 9.01 -0.37 16.99
N PHE A 37 10.06 0.46 17.16
CA PHE A 37 10.79 0.54 18.42
C PHE A 37 9.90 1.03 19.57
N VAL A 38 9.10 2.08 19.35
CA VAL A 38 8.12 2.56 20.34
C VAL A 38 7.09 1.48 20.65
N ALA A 39 6.55 0.80 19.63
CA ALA A 39 5.62 -0.30 19.81
C ALA A 39 6.24 -1.44 20.64
N TYR A 40 7.51 -1.78 20.40
CA TYR A 40 8.25 -2.75 21.18
C TYR A 40 8.38 -2.32 22.64
N MET A 41 8.77 -1.07 22.92
CA MET A 41 8.87 -0.57 24.30
C MET A 41 7.54 -0.69 25.07
N LEU A 42 6.41 -0.44 24.39
CA LEU A 42 5.07 -0.53 24.96
C LEU A 42 4.59 -1.98 25.14
N LEU A 43 4.89 -2.84 24.17
CA LEU A 43 4.29 -4.17 24.05
C LEU A 43 5.24 -5.33 24.41
N ARG A 44 6.50 -5.08 24.76
CA ARG A 44 7.47 -6.14 25.10
C ARG A 44 7.01 -7.11 26.19
N ASN A 45 6.13 -6.66 27.08
CA ASN A 45 5.56 -7.47 28.17
C ASN A 45 4.16 -7.99 27.85
N SER A 46 3.60 -7.66 26.68
CA SER A 46 2.27 -8.09 26.26
C SER A 46 2.32 -9.52 25.75
N GLN A 47 1.47 -10.37 26.29
CA GLN A 47 1.31 -11.76 25.82
C GLN A 47 0.24 -11.91 24.73
N SER A 48 -0.44 -10.83 24.33
CA SER A 48 -1.54 -10.91 23.34
C SER A 48 -1.00 -10.78 21.91
N PRO A 49 -0.95 -11.87 21.11
CA PRO A 49 -0.46 -11.81 19.73
C PRO A 49 -1.33 -10.91 18.86
N ARG A 50 -2.62 -10.84 19.18
CA ARG A 50 -3.59 -9.97 18.52
C ARG A 50 -3.21 -8.50 18.57
N VAL A 51 -2.72 -8.03 19.71
CA VAL A 51 -2.31 -6.62 19.86
C VAL A 51 -1.07 -6.33 19.02
N ILE A 52 -0.09 -7.23 19.04
CA ILE A 52 1.15 -7.10 18.26
C ILE A 52 0.85 -7.09 16.76
N ILE A 53 0.03 -8.02 16.29
CA ILE A 53 -0.44 -8.11 14.89
C ILE A 53 -1.21 -6.85 14.49
N SER A 54 -2.09 -6.35 15.36
CA SER A 54 -2.87 -5.14 15.07
C SER A 54 -1.95 -3.92 14.92
N VAL A 55 -0.97 -3.77 15.80
CA VAL A 55 -0.02 -2.65 15.74
C VAL A 55 0.89 -2.74 14.50
N PHE A 56 1.30 -3.94 14.09
CA PHE A 56 2.00 -4.16 12.83
C PHE A 56 1.21 -3.60 11.63
N TRP A 57 -0.07 -3.96 11.51
CA TRP A 57 -0.92 -3.50 10.42
C TRP A 57 -1.22 -1.99 10.47
N ILE A 58 -1.35 -1.43 11.67
CA ILE A 58 -1.53 0.02 11.85
C ILE A 58 -0.28 0.78 11.36
N ILE A 59 0.92 0.37 11.77
CA ILE A 59 2.17 1.00 11.33
C ILE A 59 2.31 0.91 9.81
N LEU A 60 2.01 -0.26 9.22
CA LEU A 60 2.03 -0.42 7.76
C LEU A 60 0.99 0.43 7.04
N CYS A 61 -0.21 0.58 7.59
CA CYS A 61 -1.27 1.41 7.00
C CYS A 61 -0.82 2.88 6.88
N PHE A 62 -0.29 3.44 7.96
CA PHE A 62 0.24 4.81 7.94
C PHE A 62 1.49 4.95 7.06
N GLY A 63 2.38 3.96 7.07
CA GLY A 63 3.50 3.88 6.13
C GLY A 63 3.03 3.86 4.65
N ALA A 64 1.92 3.17 4.37
CA ALA A 64 1.38 3.08 3.03
C ALA A 64 0.77 4.38 2.54
N ILE A 65 0.01 5.08 3.39
CA ILE A 65 -0.57 6.39 3.10
C ILE A 65 0.52 7.41 2.76
N THR A 66 1.58 7.44 3.58
CA THR A 66 2.69 8.40 3.41
C THR A 66 3.51 8.14 2.14
N THR A 67 3.63 6.89 1.72
CA THR A 67 4.32 6.49 0.48
C THR A 67 3.48 6.78 -0.75
N THR A 68 2.21 6.37 -0.75
CA THR A 68 1.37 6.37 -1.96
C THR A 68 0.88 7.77 -2.34
N SER A 69 0.59 8.63 -1.36
CA SER A 69 0.08 10.00 -1.54
C SER A 69 0.91 10.86 -2.48
N ARG A 70 2.20 10.57 -2.60
CA ARG A 70 3.15 11.44 -3.32
C ARG A 70 3.21 11.12 -4.80
N SER A 71 3.00 9.86 -5.16
CA SER A 71 3.32 9.36 -6.50
C SER A 71 2.38 9.92 -7.58
N LEU A 72 1.09 10.10 -7.27
CA LEU A 72 0.07 10.59 -8.21
C LEU A 72 -0.19 12.10 -8.08
N ILE A 73 -0.17 12.64 -6.86
CA ILE A 73 -0.42 14.08 -6.62
C ILE A 73 0.70 14.95 -7.20
N ARG A 74 1.97 14.51 -7.13
CA ARG A 74 3.10 15.23 -7.75
C ARG A 74 3.06 15.19 -9.27
N GLU A 75 2.64 14.06 -9.83
CA GLU A 75 2.54 13.88 -11.27
C GLU A 75 1.35 14.67 -11.83
N ALA A 76 0.30 14.82 -11.01
CA ALA A 76 -0.90 15.56 -11.38
C ALA A 76 -0.66 17.06 -11.59
N SER A 77 0.15 17.68 -10.72
CA SER A 77 0.33 19.14 -10.74
C SER A 77 1.25 19.64 -11.86
N GLN A 78 2.11 18.80 -12.43
CA GLN A 78 3.14 19.23 -13.38
C GLN A 78 2.98 18.69 -14.82
N ARG A 79 2.26 17.58 -15.04
CA ARG A 79 2.37 16.84 -16.33
C ARG A 79 1.08 16.28 -16.93
N PHE A 80 -0.10 16.52 -16.34
CA PHE A 80 -1.36 15.94 -16.84
C PHE A 80 -1.59 16.22 -18.33
N ILE A 81 -1.35 17.46 -18.79
CA ILE A 81 -1.60 17.88 -20.18
C ILE A 81 -0.74 17.10 -21.19
N PHE A 82 0.52 16.77 -20.86
CA PHE A 82 1.43 16.06 -21.77
C PHE A 82 1.17 14.55 -21.79
N TYR A 83 0.84 13.97 -20.63
CA TYR A 83 0.49 12.55 -20.54
C TYR A 83 -0.88 12.25 -21.18
N TYR A 84 -1.82 13.20 -21.12
CA TYR A 84 -3.16 13.09 -21.71
C TYR A 84 -3.13 12.80 -23.21
N GLN A 85 -2.15 13.35 -23.93
CA GLN A 85 -2.06 13.24 -25.39
C GLN A 85 -1.33 11.97 -25.86
N THR A 86 -0.61 11.28 -24.98
CA THR A 86 0.37 10.25 -25.39
C THR A 86 0.12 8.86 -24.78
N LEU A 87 -0.65 8.77 -23.68
CA LEU A 87 -0.86 7.52 -22.95
C LEU A 87 -2.34 7.23 -22.69
N ASP A 88 -2.70 5.94 -22.75
CA ASP A 88 -4.01 5.46 -22.31
C ASP A 88 -4.12 5.48 -20.78
N SER A 89 -5.20 6.05 -20.25
CA SER A 89 -5.51 6.22 -18.83
C SER A 89 -5.38 4.89 -18.04
N ARG A 90 -5.79 3.77 -18.65
CA ARG A 90 -5.67 2.43 -18.06
C ARG A 90 -4.22 1.97 -17.89
N THR A 91 -3.35 2.33 -18.82
CA THR A 91 -1.93 1.94 -18.79
C THR A 91 -1.21 2.64 -17.64
N LEU A 92 -1.54 3.92 -17.41
CA LEU A 92 -0.96 4.72 -16.34
C LEU A 92 -1.36 4.17 -14.96
N ILE A 93 -2.67 4.00 -14.70
CA ILE A 93 -3.14 3.56 -13.39
C ILE A 93 -2.62 2.16 -13.02
N ILE A 94 -2.57 1.23 -13.98
CA ILE A 94 -2.00 -0.11 -13.76
C ILE A 94 -0.51 -0.01 -13.41
N SER A 95 0.26 0.80 -14.15
CA SER A 95 1.68 0.98 -13.85
C SER A 95 1.88 1.53 -12.43
N LYS A 96 1.00 2.43 -11.98
CA LYS A 96 1.06 3.05 -10.66
C LYS A 96 0.72 2.08 -9.54
N ILE A 97 -0.34 1.28 -9.72
CA ILE A 97 -0.69 0.21 -8.78
C ILE A 97 0.49 -0.75 -8.62
N VAL A 98 1.14 -1.15 -9.72
CA VAL A 98 2.29 -2.07 -9.68
C VAL A 98 3.49 -1.45 -8.95
N VAL A 99 3.87 -0.21 -9.27
CA VAL A 99 4.98 0.49 -8.59
C VAL A 99 4.70 0.62 -7.10
N ASN A 100 3.49 1.07 -6.71
CA ASN A 100 3.10 1.20 -5.31
C ASN A 100 3.08 -0.16 -4.61
N THR A 101 2.59 -1.21 -5.27
CA THR A 101 2.62 -2.57 -4.72
C THR A 101 4.05 -3.04 -4.47
N LEU A 102 4.98 -2.81 -5.40
CA LEU A 102 6.39 -3.16 -5.25
C LEU A 102 7.05 -2.40 -4.09
N MET A 103 6.83 -1.09 -3.99
CA MET A 103 7.35 -0.27 -2.90
C MET A 103 6.79 -0.72 -1.55
N LEU A 104 5.47 -0.87 -1.43
CA LEU A 104 4.84 -1.35 -0.20
C LEU A 104 5.29 -2.76 0.16
N SER A 105 5.53 -3.63 -0.82
CA SER A 105 6.05 -4.97 -0.58
C SER A 105 7.42 -4.92 0.10
N ILE A 106 8.35 -4.11 -0.40
CA ILE A 106 9.70 -3.92 0.20
C ILE A 106 9.56 -3.39 1.63
N ILE A 107 8.73 -2.36 1.81
CA ILE A 107 8.47 -1.74 3.11
C ILE A 107 7.86 -2.75 4.10
N SER A 108 6.92 -3.56 3.63
CA SER A 108 6.22 -4.55 4.45
C SER A 108 7.15 -5.68 4.89
N ILE A 109 8.04 -6.14 4.00
CA ILE A 109 9.07 -7.14 4.31
C ILE A 109 10.06 -6.58 5.33
N PHE A 110 10.51 -5.34 5.16
CA PHE A 110 11.39 -4.68 6.11
C PHE A 110 10.73 -4.55 7.49
N THR A 111 9.46 -4.14 7.54
CA THR A 111 8.70 -4.02 8.78
C THR A 111 8.50 -5.39 9.44
N ALA A 112 8.17 -6.42 8.65
CA ALA A 112 8.03 -7.80 9.13
C ALA A 112 9.34 -8.33 9.73
N ALA A 113 10.48 -8.04 9.08
CA ALA A 113 11.80 -8.40 9.58
C ALA A 113 12.09 -7.73 10.94
N LEU A 114 11.81 -6.42 11.08
CA LEU A 114 11.98 -5.72 12.35
C LEU A 114 11.08 -6.30 13.46
N PHE A 115 9.82 -6.60 13.16
CA PHE A 115 8.92 -7.23 14.12
C PHE A 115 9.40 -8.61 14.54
N SER A 116 9.89 -9.43 13.60
CA SER A 116 10.45 -10.76 13.91
C SER A 116 11.72 -10.71 14.75
N LEU A 117 12.49 -9.62 14.66
CA LEU A 117 13.71 -9.43 15.45
C LEU A 117 13.40 -8.99 16.88
N LEU A 118 12.41 -8.10 17.05
CA LEU A 118 12.12 -7.45 18.33
C LEU A 118 11.11 -8.22 19.17
N PHE A 119 10.10 -8.83 18.55
CA PHE A 119 9.10 -9.63 19.27
C PHE A 119 9.47 -11.11 19.16
N PRO A 120 9.48 -11.87 20.28
CA PRO A 120 9.56 -13.32 20.22
C PRO A 120 8.26 -13.84 19.62
N ILE A 121 8.28 -14.09 18.31
CA ILE A 121 7.13 -14.52 17.55
C ILE A 121 7.19 -16.05 17.40
N ASP A 122 6.22 -16.75 17.99
CA ASP A 122 6.10 -18.21 17.89
C ASP A 122 5.50 -18.70 16.56
N TYR A 123 5.11 -17.79 15.65
CA TYR A 123 4.54 -18.15 14.34
C TYR A 123 5.58 -18.08 13.19
N PRO A 124 5.45 -18.93 12.14
CA PRO A 124 6.39 -18.96 11.03
C PRO A 124 6.50 -17.62 10.29
N ILE A 125 7.73 -17.14 10.09
CA ILE A 125 8.00 -15.88 9.40
C ILE A 125 7.44 -15.85 7.97
N GLY A 126 7.34 -17.01 7.32
CA GLY A 126 6.74 -17.14 5.98
C GLY A 126 5.29 -16.69 5.92
N TYR A 127 4.51 -16.89 6.99
CA TYR A 127 3.13 -16.41 7.05
C TYR A 127 3.06 -14.90 7.17
N LEU A 128 3.94 -14.29 7.95
CA LEU A 128 4.03 -12.83 8.05
C LEU A 128 4.34 -12.19 6.69
N ILE A 129 5.30 -12.77 5.96
CA ILE A 129 5.69 -12.29 4.63
C ILE A 129 4.54 -12.47 3.62
N SER A 130 3.91 -13.64 3.60
CA SER A 130 2.81 -13.90 2.64
C SER A 130 1.61 -12.96 2.86
N THR A 131 1.25 -12.70 4.11
CA THR A 131 0.17 -11.77 4.46
C THR A 131 0.55 -10.34 4.19
N SER A 132 1.80 -9.94 4.47
CA SER A 132 2.28 -8.59 4.19
C SER A 132 2.30 -8.26 2.69
N LEU A 133 2.61 -9.25 1.84
CA LEU A 133 2.53 -9.11 0.38
C LEU A 133 1.08 -8.92 -0.10
N LEU A 134 0.14 -9.72 0.40
CA LEU A 134 -1.29 -9.55 0.12
C LEU A 134 -1.78 -8.16 0.56
N GLY A 135 -1.43 -7.74 1.77
CA GLY A 135 -1.79 -6.42 2.28
C GLY A 135 -1.16 -5.27 1.50
N SER A 136 0.05 -5.46 0.97
CA SER A 136 0.73 -4.46 0.13
C SER A 136 -0.04 -4.20 -1.17
N MET A 137 -0.54 -5.25 -1.82
CA MET A 137 -1.38 -5.13 -3.01
C MET A 137 -2.74 -4.47 -2.70
N ALA A 138 -3.35 -4.86 -1.59
CA ALA A 138 -4.62 -4.31 -1.13
C ALA A 138 -4.51 -2.80 -0.83
N PHE A 139 -3.53 -2.39 -0.04
CA PHE A 139 -3.31 -0.97 0.27
C PHE A 139 -2.86 -0.17 -0.95
N ALA A 140 -1.99 -0.72 -1.80
CA ALA A 140 -1.53 -0.04 -3.01
C ALA A 140 -2.71 0.28 -3.94
N SER A 141 -3.57 -0.69 -4.22
CA SER A 141 -4.72 -0.50 -5.12
C SER A 141 -5.69 0.56 -4.59
N THR A 142 -6.06 0.48 -3.31
CA THR A 142 -6.97 1.42 -2.64
C THR A 142 -6.41 2.83 -2.60
N LEU A 143 -5.16 2.99 -2.17
CA LEU A 143 -4.54 4.31 -2.07
C LEU A 143 -4.29 4.93 -3.44
N THR A 144 -3.99 4.12 -4.45
CA THR A 144 -3.83 4.60 -5.83
C THR A 144 -5.16 5.08 -6.41
N LEU A 145 -6.27 4.38 -6.13
CA LEU A 145 -7.62 4.85 -6.46
C LEU A 145 -7.91 6.21 -5.83
N ILE A 146 -7.64 6.35 -4.54
CA ILE A 146 -7.93 7.60 -3.80
C ILE A 146 -7.03 8.74 -4.26
N ALA A 147 -5.76 8.46 -4.54
CA ALA A 147 -4.85 9.45 -5.13
C ALA A 147 -5.33 9.91 -6.51
N GLY A 148 -5.91 9.01 -7.32
CA GLY A 148 -6.57 9.36 -8.58
C GLY A 148 -7.76 10.30 -8.39
N ILE A 149 -8.63 10.04 -7.41
CA ILE A 149 -9.75 10.94 -7.06
C ILE A 149 -9.24 12.29 -6.55
N SER A 150 -8.24 12.28 -5.68
CA SER A 150 -7.70 13.51 -5.09
C SER A 150 -7.00 14.41 -6.12
N ALA A 151 -6.49 13.83 -7.21
CA ALA A 151 -5.82 14.57 -8.28
C ALA A 151 -6.77 15.50 -9.04
N THR A 152 -8.06 15.16 -9.17
CA THR A 152 -9.04 16.02 -9.89
C THR A 152 -9.54 17.19 -9.05
N VAL A 153 -9.52 17.07 -7.72
CA VAL A 153 -9.91 18.15 -6.80
C VAL A 153 -8.70 18.98 -6.38
N GLN A 154 -7.93 19.46 -7.37
CA GLN A 154 -6.74 20.31 -7.21
C GLN A 154 -5.70 19.78 -6.20
N GLY A 155 -5.61 18.46 -6.02
CA GLY A 155 -4.65 17.87 -5.08
C GLY A 155 -4.93 18.20 -3.61
N ASN A 156 -6.20 18.46 -3.24
CA ASN A 156 -6.56 18.71 -1.85
C ASN A 156 -6.24 17.49 -0.97
N THR A 157 -5.12 17.57 -0.26
CA THR A 157 -4.59 16.51 0.60
C THR A 157 -5.56 16.12 1.73
N ALA A 158 -6.50 16.99 2.09
CA ALA A 158 -7.56 16.67 3.05
C ALA A 158 -8.53 15.61 2.50
N ILE A 159 -8.85 15.64 1.21
CA ILE A 159 -9.73 14.65 0.58
C ILE A 159 -9.08 13.27 0.60
N MET A 160 -7.78 13.22 0.32
CA MET A 160 -7.02 11.98 0.43
C MET A 160 -7.08 11.41 1.86
N ALA A 161 -6.89 12.23 2.90
CA ALA A 161 -6.95 11.78 4.28
C ALA A 161 -8.35 11.30 4.70
N ILE A 162 -9.40 12.05 4.34
CA ILE A 162 -10.79 11.75 4.71
C ILE A 162 -11.29 10.46 4.05
N LEU A 163 -10.96 10.25 2.77
CA LEU A 163 -11.40 9.06 2.03
C LEU A 163 -10.53 7.83 2.29
N SER A 164 -9.22 8.01 2.58
CA SER A 164 -8.32 6.87 2.84
C SER A 164 -8.78 6.03 4.01
N PHE A 165 -9.22 6.66 5.10
CA PHE A 165 -9.52 5.92 6.32
C PHE A 165 -10.74 4.98 6.17
N PRO A 166 -11.91 5.42 5.67
CA PRO A 166 -13.07 4.54 5.47
C PRO A 166 -12.81 3.38 4.50
N LEU A 167 -11.99 3.59 3.47
CA LEU A 167 -11.68 2.59 2.45
C LEU A 167 -10.60 1.59 2.91
N LEU A 168 -9.62 2.05 3.70
CA LEU A 168 -8.56 1.18 4.23
C LEU A 168 -9.01 0.35 5.43
N LEU A 169 -9.96 0.85 6.24
CA LEU A 169 -10.43 0.14 7.44
C LEU A 169 -10.94 -1.29 7.16
N PRO A 170 -11.84 -1.53 6.18
CA PRO A 170 -12.28 -2.87 5.84
C PRO A 170 -11.11 -3.81 5.45
N GLN A 171 -10.16 -3.31 4.65
CA GLN A 171 -8.99 -4.09 4.25
C GLN A 171 -8.11 -4.41 5.47
N LEU A 172 -7.86 -3.42 6.32
CA LEU A 172 -7.07 -3.57 7.54
C LEU A 172 -7.68 -4.61 8.49
N LEU A 173 -9.01 -4.58 8.67
CA LEU A 173 -9.70 -5.57 9.50
C LEU A 173 -9.54 -6.99 8.96
N VAL A 174 -9.71 -7.21 7.65
CA VAL A 174 -9.56 -8.55 7.06
C VAL A 174 -8.11 -9.03 7.16
N LEU A 175 -7.12 -8.16 6.93
CA LEU A 175 -5.70 -8.50 7.03
C LEU A 175 -5.27 -8.88 8.46
N ILE A 176 -5.80 -8.18 9.46
CA ILE A 176 -5.62 -8.57 10.87
C ILE A 176 -6.22 -9.96 11.11
N ARG A 177 -7.43 -10.25 10.62
CA ARG A 177 -8.06 -11.58 10.77
C ARG A 177 -7.29 -12.70 10.08
N ILE A 178 -6.72 -12.45 8.90
CA ILE A 178 -5.85 -13.43 8.21
C ILE A 178 -4.63 -13.74 9.08
N SER A 179 -3.99 -12.68 9.60
CA SER A 179 -2.78 -12.80 10.41
C SER A 179 -3.06 -13.51 11.74
N GLU A 180 -4.19 -13.20 12.39
CA GLU A 180 -4.68 -13.90 13.59
C GLU A 180 -4.95 -15.39 13.31
N ALA A 181 -5.64 -15.71 12.21
CA ALA A 181 -5.96 -17.09 11.84
C ALA A 181 -4.69 -17.91 11.59
N LEU A 182 -3.71 -17.34 10.86
CA LEU A 182 -2.43 -17.99 10.61
C LEU A 182 -1.59 -18.17 11.87
N ALA A 183 -1.59 -17.20 12.78
CA ALA A 183 -0.91 -17.32 14.07
C ALA A 183 -1.50 -18.45 14.93
N LEU A 184 -2.81 -18.72 14.79
CA LEU A 184 -3.50 -19.81 15.47
C LEU A 184 -3.50 -21.13 14.68
N SER A 185 -2.77 -21.21 13.56
CA SER A 185 -2.77 -22.36 12.63
C SER A 185 -4.16 -22.76 12.11
N LEU A 186 -5.08 -21.80 12.03
CA LEU A 186 -6.42 -21.96 11.46
C LEU A 186 -6.40 -21.65 9.96
N SER A 187 -7.37 -22.20 9.21
CA SER A 187 -7.52 -21.90 7.78
C SER A 187 -7.93 -20.45 7.56
N PRO A 188 -7.11 -19.60 6.91
CA PRO A 188 -7.46 -18.20 6.62
C PRO A 188 -8.24 -18.05 5.30
N SER A 189 -8.60 -19.16 4.64
CA SER A 189 -9.13 -19.20 3.27
C SER A 189 -10.26 -18.21 3.01
N ARG A 190 -11.26 -18.16 3.89
CA ARG A 190 -12.41 -17.24 3.79
C ARG A 190 -11.97 -15.78 3.78
N TYR A 191 -11.00 -15.41 4.61
CA TYR A 191 -10.52 -14.04 4.72
C TYR A 191 -9.63 -13.68 3.52
N ILE A 192 -8.80 -14.61 3.03
CA ILE A 192 -8.01 -14.41 1.80
C ILE A 192 -8.92 -14.15 0.60
N ILE A 193 -9.99 -14.94 0.44
CA ILE A 193 -10.98 -14.73 -0.62
C ILE A 193 -11.62 -13.35 -0.47
N SER A 194 -11.95 -12.94 0.75
CA SER A 194 -12.54 -11.62 1.02
C SER A 194 -11.59 -10.48 0.62
N THR A 195 -10.29 -10.59 0.94
CA THR A 195 -9.28 -9.61 0.50
C THR A 195 -9.16 -9.57 -1.01
N LEU A 196 -9.08 -10.72 -1.69
CA LEU A 196 -8.99 -10.76 -3.15
C LEU A 196 -10.22 -10.14 -3.82
N LEU A 197 -11.42 -10.38 -3.29
CA LEU A 197 -12.64 -9.75 -3.80
C LEU A 197 -12.61 -8.23 -3.62
N LEU A 198 -12.17 -7.75 -2.46
CA LEU A 198 -11.99 -6.31 -2.22
C LEU A 198 -10.97 -5.71 -3.19
N ASP A 199 -9.84 -6.39 -3.42
CA ASP A 199 -8.80 -5.94 -4.33
C ASP A 199 -9.28 -5.91 -5.79
N VAL A 200 -10.07 -6.90 -6.21
CA VAL A 200 -10.70 -6.88 -7.55
C VAL A 200 -11.64 -5.69 -7.69
N VAL A 201 -12.46 -5.41 -6.67
CA VAL A 201 -13.38 -4.27 -6.67
C VAL A 201 -12.61 -2.94 -6.69
N THR A 202 -11.57 -2.77 -5.87
CA THR A 202 -10.78 -1.53 -5.82
C THR A 202 -10.01 -1.31 -7.12
N VAL A 203 -9.41 -2.35 -7.71
CA VAL A 203 -8.75 -2.25 -9.01
C VAL A 203 -9.74 -1.94 -10.13
N ALA A 204 -10.91 -2.60 -10.15
CA ALA A 204 -11.95 -2.33 -11.15
C ALA A 204 -12.47 -0.89 -11.03
N LEU A 205 -12.78 -0.43 -9.81
CA LEU A 205 -13.17 0.95 -9.57
C LEU A 205 -12.06 1.90 -9.99
N SER A 206 -10.80 1.63 -9.67
CA SER A 206 -9.67 2.46 -10.07
C SER A 206 -9.59 2.60 -11.59
N LEU A 207 -9.75 1.52 -12.34
CA LEU A 207 -9.76 1.54 -13.81
C LEU A 207 -10.92 2.32 -14.41
N ILE A 208 -12.12 2.18 -13.83
CA ILE A 208 -13.33 2.86 -14.32
C ILE A 208 -13.26 4.35 -13.96
N LEU A 209 -13.08 4.66 -12.68
CA LEU A 209 -13.10 6.03 -12.17
C LEU A 209 -11.98 6.85 -12.79
N PHE A 210 -10.77 6.30 -12.88
CA PHE A 210 -9.63 7.01 -13.45
C PHE A 210 -9.87 7.31 -14.94
N HIS A 211 -10.56 6.45 -15.69
CA HIS A 211 -10.93 6.74 -17.07
C HIS A 211 -11.90 7.93 -17.20
N PHE A 212 -12.85 8.08 -16.27
CA PHE A 212 -13.76 9.23 -16.23
C PHE A 212 -13.06 10.49 -15.77
N LEU A 213 -12.36 10.41 -14.63
CA LEU A 213 -11.61 11.51 -14.01
C LEU A 213 -10.52 12.06 -14.94
N TRP A 214 -9.95 11.22 -15.80
CA TRP A 214 -8.93 11.63 -16.76
C TRP A 214 -9.50 12.54 -17.85
N LYS A 215 -10.78 12.40 -18.22
CA LYS A 215 -11.41 13.12 -19.34
C LYS A 215 -11.91 14.53 -19.01
N GLU A 216 -11.98 14.88 -17.72
CA GLU A 216 -12.40 16.20 -17.22
C GLU A 216 -11.19 17.11 -16.98
#